data_AF-A6DFK0-F1
#
_entry.id   AF-A6DFK0-F1
#
_cell.length_a   1.000
_cell.length_b   1.000
_cell.length_c   1.000
_cell.angle_alpha   90.00
_cell.angle_beta   90.00
_cell.angle_gamma   90.00
#
_symmetry.space_group_name_H-M   'P 1'
#
loop_
_entity.id
_entity.type
_entity.pdbx_description
1 polymer ?
#
loop_
_entity_poly.entity_id
_entity_poly.type
_entity_poly.pdbx_seq_one_letter_code
_entity_poly.pdbx_strand_id
1 'polypeptide(L)'
;MIKLFILFIAVTFNSVYGQGYCALRHPQAKIVSLYPDCKNYETIISTVDDETRLTVEKHLGFPLYFYEIGRHNLYAIKKDSQPLGIIHSRSEKSQWGLVEIIWALDLELNICNFDFQRCRTSAKTKLLESEFKKLLVKKDFFELKESFHEFANSDLYKTLNTNEKTLANIMFKSAIKTIALTEASWTKQIESLRLKKLTNKDLKDIKFTNSTNTLPNTRLDFFKGIENQTYFKLTDDKAETSCIGTFENEKFKILYIGLFEEKPYDYKNISKLEKSLNDLKIKL
;
A
#
# COMPACT_ATOMS: atom_id res chain seq x y z
N MET A 1 -27.99 48.05 -16.23
CA MET A 1 -26.66 47.89 -15.59
C MET A 1 -26.61 46.80 -14.53
N ILE A 2 -27.63 46.62 -13.67
CA ILE A 2 -27.64 45.57 -12.62
C ILE A 2 -27.62 44.13 -13.18
N LYS A 3 -28.27 43.86 -14.33
CA LYS A 3 -28.27 42.52 -14.94
C LYS A 3 -26.91 42.08 -15.50
N LEU A 4 -26.00 43.01 -15.81
CA LEU A 4 -24.66 42.68 -16.31
C LEU A 4 -23.69 42.32 -15.18
N PHE A 5 -23.95 42.82 -13.97
CA PHE A 5 -23.14 42.55 -12.78
C PHE A 5 -23.39 41.14 -12.21
N ILE A 6 -24.61 40.63 -12.34
CA ILE A 6 -24.98 39.28 -11.88
C ILE A 6 -24.32 38.18 -12.75
N LEU A 7 -24.09 38.44 -14.04
CA LEU A 7 -23.41 37.49 -14.92
C LEU A 7 -21.91 37.35 -14.60
N PHE A 8 -21.29 38.37 -13.99
CA PHE A 8 -19.86 38.36 -13.67
C PHE A 8 -19.55 37.56 -12.38
N ILE A 9 -20.50 37.48 -11.44
CA ILE A 9 -20.34 36.75 -10.18
C ILE A 9 -20.50 35.23 -10.36
N ALA A 10 -21.19 34.79 -11.42
CA ALA A 10 -21.41 33.37 -11.69
C ALA A 10 -20.16 32.63 -12.24
N VAL A 11 -19.09 33.35 -12.62
CA VAL A 11 -17.90 32.75 -13.27
C VAL A 11 -16.78 32.42 -12.27
N THR A 12 -16.88 32.84 -11.00
CA THR A 12 -15.77 32.71 -10.04
C THR A 12 -15.77 31.44 -9.18
N PHE A 13 -16.70 30.51 -9.38
CA PHE A 13 -16.73 29.23 -8.64
C PHE A 13 -16.27 28.05 -9.51
N ASN A 14 -15.18 28.22 -10.26
CA ASN A 14 -14.43 27.06 -10.71
C ASN A 14 -13.60 26.57 -9.52
N SER A 15 -14.16 25.64 -8.75
CA SER A 15 -13.37 24.80 -7.86
C SER A 15 -12.32 24.11 -8.72
N VAL A 16 -11.07 24.58 -8.64
CA VAL A 16 -9.90 23.93 -9.22
C VAL A 16 -9.73 22.62 -8.45
N TYR A 17 -10.44 21.58 -8.90
CA TYR A 17 -10.16 20.22 -8.46
C TYR A 17 -8.75 19.92 -8.96
N GLY A 18 -7.77 20.06 -8.06
CA GLY A 18 -6.38 19.76 -8.36
C GLY A 18 -6.31 18.38 -9.02
N GLN A 19 -5.91 18.36 -10.30
CA GLN A 19 -5.72 17.13 -11.04
C GLN A 19 -4.68 16.29 -10.30
N GLY A 20 -4.97 15.01 -10.06
CA GLY A 20 -3.96 14.10 -9.52
C GLY A 20 -2.78 14.04 -10.49
N TYR A 21 -1.60 14.46 -10.05
CA TYR A 21 -0.41 14.57 -10.92
C TYR A 21 0.09 13.20 -11.39
N CYS A 22 -0.20 12.13 -10.65
CA CYS A 22 0.16 10.75 -10.99
C CYS A 22 -1.10 9.86 -11.07
N ALA A 23 -1.86 10.00 -12.16
CA ALA A 23 -2.94 9.10 -12.52
C ALA A 23 -2.51 8.12 -13.63
N LEU A 24 -3.15 6.95 -13.66
CA LEU A 24 -3.04 6.06 -14.81
C LEU A 24 -3.75 6.69 -16.02
N ARG A 25 -3.05 6.80 -17.15
CA ARG A 25 -3.61 7.36 -18.40
C ARG A 25 -4.66 6.42 -19.01
N HIS A 26 -4.38 5.12 -18.98
CA HIS A 26 -5.28 4.06 -19.47
C HIS A 26 -5.39 2.95 -18.40
N PRO A 27 -6.17 3.19 -17.33
CA PRO A 27 -6.17 2.33 -16.15
C PRO A 27 -6.54 0.89 -16.49
N GLN A 28 -7.57 0.65 -17.30
CA GLN A 28 -8.06 -0.69 -17.59
C GLN A 28 -7.00 -1.59 -18.25
N ALA A 29 -6.35 -1.13 -19.33
CA ALA A 29 -5.35 -1.91 -20.04
C ALA A 29 -4.13 -2.21 -19.15
N LYS A 30 -3.67 -1.24 -18.37
CA LYS A 30 -2.51 -1.41 -17.48
C LYS A 30 -2.82 -2.29 -16.27
N ILE A 31 -4.00 -2.13 -15.68
CA ILE A 31 -4.46 -2.98 -14.57
C ILE A 31 -4.55 -4.43 -15.02
N VAL A 32 -5.17 -4.73 -16.16
CA VAL A 32 -5.28 -6.11 -16.67
C VAL A 32 -3.90 -6.71 -16.97
N SER A 33 -2.96 -5.92 -17.47
CA SER A 33 -1.59 -6.41 -17.71
C SER A 33 -0.82 -6.74 -16.42
N LEU A 34 -1.10 -6.05 -15.32
CA LEU A 34 -0.39 -6.22 -14.04
C LEU A 34 -1.11 -7.21 -13.11
N TYR A 35 -2.44 -7.29 -13.22
CA TYR A 35 -3.33 -8.21 -12.51
C TYR A 35 -4.32 -8.84 -13.51
N PRO A 36 -3.92 -9.92 -14.21
CA PRO A 36 -4.77 -10.58 -15.21
C PRO A 36 -6.10 -11.10 -14.65
N ASP A 37 -6.12 -11.45 -13.36
CA ASP A 37 -7.31 -11.91 -12.64
C ASP A 37 -8.25 -10.78 -12.17
N CYS A 38 -7.90 -9.51 -12.43
CA CYS A 38 -8.71 -8.36 -12.05
C CYS A 38 -10.07 -8.38 -12.77
N LYS A 39 -11.14 -8.16 -12.00
CA LYS A 39 -12.51 -7.97 -12.54
C LYS A 39 -12.98 -6.52 -12.43
N ASN A 40 -12.56 -5.83 -11.38
CA ASN A 40 -12.87 -4.42 -11.16
C ASN A 40 -11.77 -3.76 -10.30
N TYR A 41 -11.82 -2.44 -10.18
CA TYR A 41 -10.94 -1.68 -9.31
C TYR A 41 -11.69 -0.49 -8.72
N GLU A 42 -11.21 0.01 -7.58
CA GLU A 42 -11.64 1.29 -7.03
C GLU A 42 -10.47 2.28 -7.04
N THR A 43 -10.77 3.57 -7.25
CA THR A 43 -9.77 4.62 -7.14
C THR A 43 -9.86 5.25 -5.76
N ILE A 44 -8.75 5.23 -5.02
CA ILE A 44 -8.62 5.81 -3.70
C ILE A 44 -7.71 7.02 -3.81
N ILE A 45 -8.26 8.19 -3.52
CA ILE A 45 -7.53 9.45 -3.67
C ILE A 45 -7.12 9.93 -2.28
N SER A 46 -5.84 10.23 -2.11
CA SER A 46 -5.32 10.88 -0.91
C SER A 46 -4.42 12.05 -1.28
N THR A 47 -4.29 12.98 -0.35
CA THR A 47 -3.35 14.10 -0.44
C THR A 47 -2.28 13.88 0.61
N VAL A 48 -1.03 14.01 0.19
CA VAL A 48 0.11 13.91 1.10
C VAL A 48 0.40 15.31 1.61
N ASP A 49 0.26 15.49 2.92
CA ASP A 49 0.57 16.73 3.61
C ASP A 49 2.05 16.80 4.03
N ASP A 50 2.44 17.95 4.59
CA ASP A 50 3.82 18.17 5.02
C ASP A 50 4.25 17.25 6.17
N GLU A 51 3.34 16.89 7.07
CA GLU A 51 3.63 15.97 8.18
C GLU A 51 3.96 14.57 7.66
N THR A 52 3.13 14.05 6.74
CA THR A 52 3.35 12.77 6.07
C THR A 52 4.66 12.80 5.29
N ARG A 53 4.94 13.90 4.56
CA ARG A 53 6.19 14.07 3.82
C ARG A 53 7.41 13.98 4.73
N LEU A 54 7.44 14.74 5.83
CA LEU A 54 8.57 14.77 6.75
C LEU A 54 8.79 13.40 7.41
N THR A 55 7.70 12.71 7.73
CA THR A 55 7.75 11.34 8.27
C THR A 55 8.37 10.40 7.25
N VAL A 56 7.93 10.43 6.00
CA VAL A 56 8.47 9.55 4.95
C VAL A 56 9.93 9.89 4.65
N GLU A 57 10.32 11.16 4.58
CA GLU A 57 11.71 11.59 4.37
C GLU A 57 12.66 11.02 5.43
N LYS A 58 12.23 11.04 6.70
CA LYS A 58 12.99 10.46 7.82
C LYS A 58 13.22 8.96 7.62
N HIS A 59 12.23 8.22 7.13
CA HIS A 59 12.33 6.78 6.88
C HIS A 59 13.18 6.45 5.64
N LEU A 60 13.11 7.29 4.61
CA LEU A 60 13.86 7.10 3.36
C LEU A 60 15.35 7.40 3.50
N GLY A 61 15.72 8.37 4.34
CA GLY A 61 17.09 8.86 4.44
C GLY A 61 17.53 9.72 3.26
N PHE A 62 16.59 10.19 2.45
CA PHE A 62 16.80 11.15 1.35
C PHE A 62 15.56 12.02 1.16
N PRO A 63 15.69 13.25 0.62
CA PRO A 63 14.58 14.19 0.52
C PRO A 63 13.56 13.75 -0.54
N LEU A 64 12.29 14.11 -0.30
CA LEU A 64 11.21 14.01 -1.27
C LEU A 64 10.92 15.41 -1.83
N TYR A 65 10.94 15.55 -3.14
CA TYR A 65 10.61 16.83 -3.75
C TYR A 65 9.12 17.11 -3.60
N PHE A 66 8.76 18.27 -3.04
CA PHE A 66 7.37 18.67 -2.74
C PHE A 66 6.41 18.48 -3.92
N TYR A 67 6.84 18.83 -5.14
CA TYR A 67 6.04 18.67 -6.36
C TYR A 67 5.82 17.20 -6.79
N GLU A 68 6.53 16.24 -6.19
CA GLU A 68 6.36 14.81 -6.46
C GLU A 68 5.27 14.15 -5.61
N ILE A 69 4.71 14.84 -4.60
CA ILE A 69 4.00 14.18 -3.49
C ILE A 69 2.56 14.65 -3.26
N GLY A 70 2.06 15.70 -3.92
CA GLY A 70 0.72 16.29 -3.67
C GLY A 70 -0.50 15.34 -3.63
N ARG A 71 -1.39 15.41 -4.62
CA ARG A 71 -2.60 14.57 -4.68
C ARG A 71 -2.38 13.40 -5.62
N HIS A 72 -2.59 12.18 -5.12
CA HIS A 72 -2.28 10.94 -5.84
C HIS A 72 -3.46 9.98 -5.84
N ASN A 73 -3.51 9.16 -6.89
CA ASN A 73 -4.50 8.12 -7.05
C ASN A 73 -3.84 6.77 -6.80
N LEU A 74 -4.42 6.01 -5.87
CA LEU A 74 -4.17 4.59 -5.70
C LEU A 74 -5.32 3.82 -6.36
N TYR A 75 -5.03 2.73 -7.04
CA TYR A 75 -6.05 1.87 -7.64
C TYR A 75 -6.08 0.56 -6.87
N ALA A 76 -7.10 0.34 -6.04
CA ALA A 76 -7.25 -0.93 -5.32
C ALA A 76 -7.91 -1.96 -6.24
N ILE A 77 -7.16 -3.02 -6.50
CA ILE A 77 -7.47 -4.03 -7.50
C ILE A 77 -8.25 -5.16 -6.85
N LYS A 78 -9.29 -5.62 -7.53
CA LYS A 78 -10.21 -6.60 -6.97
C LYS A 78 -10.56 -7.69 -7.99
N LYS A 79 -10.74 -8.89 -7.47
CA LYS A 79 -11.38 -10.01 -8.15
C LYS A 79 -12.75 -10.18 -7.51
N ASP A 80 -13.79 -9.78 -8.23
CA ASP A 80 -15.15 -9.68 -7.70
C ASP A 80 -15.21 -8.72 -6.49
N SER A 81 -15.44 -9.23 -5.28
CA SER A 81 -15.43 -8.46 -4.02
C SER A 81 -14.13 -8.60 -3.23
N GLN A 82 -13.17 -9.38 -3.72
CA GLN A 82 -11.92 -9.71 -3.03
C GLN A 82 -10.80 -8.76 -3.44
N PRO A 83 -10.18 -8.01 -2.51
CA PRO A 83 -9.01 -7.21 -2.84
C PRO A 83 -7.79 -8.09 -3.09
N LEU A 84 -7.14 -7.86 -4.23
CA LEU A 84 -5.93 -8.57 -4.67
C LEU A 84 -4.66 -7.81 -4.29
N GLY A 85 -4.69 -6.50 -4.43
CA GLY A 85 -3.52 -5.64 -4.36
C GLY A 85 -3.88 -4.20 -4.72
N ILE A 86 -2.85 -3.40 -4.94
CA ILE A 86 -3.00 -1.98 -5.27
C ILE A 86 -2.03 -1.60 -6.39
N ILE A 87 -2.41 -0.62 -7.20
CA ILE A 87 -1.53 -0.01 -8.19
C ILE A 87 -1.30 1.45 -7.83
N HIS A 88 -0.03 1.86 -7.88
CA HIS A 88 0.40 3.24 -7.67
C HIS A 88 1.27 3.69 -8.83
N SER A 89 0.86 4.76 -9.52
CA SER A 89 1.66 5.41 -10.55
C SER A 89 2.56 6.47 -9.92
N ARG A 90 3.82 6.56 -10.36
CA ARG A 90 4.80 7.53 -9.86
C ARG A 90 5.55 8.17 -11.01
N SER A 91 5.73 9.49 -10.91
CA SER A 91 6.59 10.24 -11.81
C SER A 91 7.93 10.52 -11.15
N GLU A 92 9.03 10.18 -11.82
CA GLU A 92 10.39 10.45 -11.37
C GLU A 92 11.14 11.30 -12.41
N LYS A 93 12.01 12.17 -11.93
CA LYS A 93 12.90 12.95 -12.80
C LYS A 93 14.02 12.06 -13.36
N SER A 94 14.26 12.17 -14.66
CA SER A 94 15.42 11.59 -15.35
C SER A 94 16.10 12.63 -16.23
N GLN A 95 17.27 12.28 -16.78
CA GLN A 95 17.99 13.11 -17.75
C GLN A 95 17.19 13.39 -19.05
N TRP A 96 16.21 12.55 -19.40
CA TRP A 96 15.39 12.68 -20.61
C TRP A 96 13.97 13.21 -20.33
N GLY A 97 13.78 13.84 -19.17
CA GLY A 97 12.50 14.30 -18.65
C GLY A 97 11.88 13.33 -17.65
N LEU A 98 10.55 13.35 -17.52
CA LEU A 98 9.84 12.49 -16.58
C LEU A 98 9.79 11.03 -17.06
N VAL A 99 10.04 10.12 -16.14
CA VAL A 99 9.74 8.69 -16.25
C VAL A 99 8.52 8.43 -15.37
N GLU A 100 7.47 7.86 -15.94
CA GLU A 100 6.25 7.48 -15.22
C GLU A 100 6.24 5.95 -15.09
N ILE A 101 6.33 5.46 -13.86
CA ILE A 101 6.40 4.05 -13.50
C ILE A 101 5.10 3.66 -12.81
N ILE A 102 4.54 2.52 -13.18
CA ILE A 102 3.38 1.91 -12.57
C ILE A 102 3.86 0.76 -11.70
N TRP A 103 3.63 0.87 -10.40
CA TRP A 103 3.96 -0.16 -9.42
C TRP A 103 2.71 -0.94 -9.05
N ALA A 104 2.75 -2.25 -9.19
CA ALA A 104 1.74 -3.16 -8.67
C ALA A 104 2.25 -3.74 -7.34
N LEU A 105 1.47 -3.57 -6.28
CA LEU A 105 1.81 -4.00 -4.91
C LEU A 105 0.77 -5.00 -4.42
N ASP A 106 1.19 -6.02 -3.66
CA ASP A 106 0.20 -6.79 -2.88
C ASP A 106 -0.33 -5.95 -1.71
N LEU A 107 -1.22 -6.52 -0.91
CA LEU A 107 -1.76 -5.80 0.24
C LEU A 107 -0.73 -5.64 1.36
N GLU A 108 0.31 -6.46 1.36
CA GLU A 108 1.46 -6.41 2.24
C GLU A 108 2.51 -5.38 1.78
N LEU A 109 2.24 -4.69 0.65
CA LEU A 109 3.07 -3.68 0.01
C LEU A 109 4.37 -4.20 -0.63
N ASN A 110 4.45 -5.50 -0.91
CA ASN A 110 5.52 -6.06 -1.71
C ASN A 110 5.30 -5.75 -3.19
N ILE A 111 6.37 -5.49 -3.94
CA ILE A 111 6.25 -5.27 -5.39
C ILE A 111 5.82 -6.57 -6.09
N CYS A 112 4.59 -6.65 -6.56
CA CYS A 112 4.12 -7.79 -7.35
C CYS A 112 4.68 -7.74 -8.78
N ASN A 113 4.65 -6.55 -9.38
CA ASN A 113 5.04 -6.32 -10.77
C ASN A 113 5.21 -4.80 -11.00
N PHE A 114 5.72 -4.42 -12.17
CA PHE A 114 5.75 -3.03 -12.58
C PHE A 114 5.82 -2.91 -14.10
N ASP A 115 5.48 -1.72 -14.59
CA ASP A 115 5.62 -1.36 -16.00
C ASP A 115 5.83 0.16 -16.13
N PHE A 116 6.23 0.63 -17.31
CA PHE A 116 6.31 2.05 -17.61
C PHE A 116 5.02 2.55 -18.26
N GLN A 117 4.44 3.60 -17.67
CA GLN A 117 3.43 4.42 -18.35
C GLN A 117 4.10 5.32 -19.38
N ARG A 118 5.28 5.87 -19.03
CA ARG A 118 6.08 6.72 -19.91
C ARG A 118 7.54 6.53 -19.59
N CYS A 119 8.31 6.12 -20.59
CA CYS A 119 9.76 6.09 -20.48
C CYS A 119 10.34 6.25 -21.89
N ARG A 120 11.16 7.29 -22.08
CA ARG A 120 11.72 7.68 -23.37
C ARG A 120 13.06 7.03 -23.68
N THR A 121 13.71 6.42 -22.69
CA THR A 121 14.96 5.71 -22.92
C THR A 121 14.69 4.28 -23.40
N SER A 122 15.52 3.79 -24.32
CA SER A 122 15.53 2.40 -24.77
C SER A 122 15.99 1.42 -23.68
N ALA A 123 16.67 1.91 -22.63
CA ALA A 123 17.12 1.10 -21.50
C ALA A 123 15.99 0.34 -20.79
N LYS A 124 14.74 0.82 -20.90
CA LYS A 124 13.57 0.21 -20.27
C LYS A 124 13.35 -1.25 -20.69
N THR A 125 13.60 -1.60 -21.95
CA THR A 125 13.35 -2.95 -22.49
C THR A 125 14.26 -3.95 -21.78
N LYS A 126 15.56 -3.64 -21.71
CA LYS A 126 16.53 -4.49 -21.00
C LYS A 126 16.20 -4.63 -19.52
N LEU A 127 15.77 -3.57 -18.83
CA LEU A 127 15.41 -3.67 -17.41
C LEU A 127 14.11 -4.45 -17.16
N LEU A 128 13.17 -4.47 -18.11
CA LEU A 128 11.94 -5.27 -18.03
C LEU A 128 12.17 -6.76 -18.32
N GLU A 129 13.11 -7.07 -19.20
CA GLU A 129 13.39 -8.44 -19.68
C GLU A 129 14.57 -9.13 -18.98
N SER A 130 15.38 -8.39 -18.22
CA SER A 130 16.54 -8.93 -17.51
C SER A 130 16.24 -9.41 -16.09
N GLU A 131 17.24 -10.07 -15.51
CA GLU A 131 17.33 -10.41 -14.08
C GLU A 131 17.10 -9.20 -13.15
N PHE A 132 17.22 -7.97 -13.64
CA PHE A 132 16.91 -6.76 -12.89
C PHE A 132 15.50 -6.78 -12.29
N LYS A 133 14.51 -7.31 -13.02
CA LYS A 133 13.12 -7.38 -12.53
C LYS A 133 13.02 -8.20 -11.23
N LYS A 134 13.82 -9.25 -11.09
CA LYS A 134 13.87 -10.11 -9.89
C LYS A 134 14.50 -9.38 -8.69
N LEU A 135 15.25 -8.31 -8.92
CA LEU A 135 15.78 -7.48 -7.85
C LEU A 135 14.72 -6.59 -7.19
N LEU A 136 13.56 -6.42 -7.83
CA LEU A 136 12.47 -5.59 -7.33
C LEU A 136 11.23 -6.40 -6.95
N VAL A 137 10.85 -7.37 -7.77
CA VAL A 137 9.61 -8.15 -7.58
C VAL A 137 9.71 -9.08 -6.38
N LYS A 138 8.59 -9.22 -5.66
CA LYS A 138 8.39 -9.91 -4.37
C LYS A 138 9.12 -9.29 -3.18
N LYS A 139 9.63 -8.07 -3.31
CA LYS A 139 10.36 -7.41 -2.23
C LYS A 139 9.53 -6.37 -1.51
N ASP A 140 9.69 -6.34 -0.20
CA ASP A 140 9.19 -5.28 0.68
C ASP A 140 10.13 -4.06 0.70
N PHE A 141 9.80 -3.07 1.54
CA PHE A 141 10.59 -1.86 1.71
C PHE A 141 12.05 -2.13 2.13
N PHE A 142 12.27 -3.02 3.10
CA PHE A 142 13.59 -3.29 3.67
C PHE A 142 14.44 -4.09 2.69
N GLU A 143 13.86 -5.13 2.10
CA GLU A 143 14.50 -5.97 1.09
C GLU A 143 14.90 -5.13 -0.14
N LEU A 144 14.06 -4.17 -0.55
CA LEU A 144 14.41 -3.24 -1.64
C LEU A 144 15.58 -2.32 -1.28
N LYS A 145 15.66 -1.82 -0.05
CA LYS A 145 16.80 -1.00 0.39
C LYS A 145 18.09 -1.81 0.38
N GLU A 146 18.06 -3.02 0.93
CA GLU A 146 19.20 -3.94 0.91
C GLU A 146 19.63 -4.25 -0.53
N SER A 147 18.67 -4.62 -1.37
CA SER A 147 18.90 -4.91 -2.79
C SER A 147 19.48 -3.72 -3.55
N PHE A 148 19.07 -2.49 -3.21
CA PHE A 148 19.62 -1.29 -3.82
C PHE A 148 21.08 -1.08 -3.43
N HIS A 149 21.45 -1.35 -2.18
CA HIS A 149 22.84 -1.30 -1.72
C HIS A 149 23.71 -2.38 -2.40
N GLU A 150 23.21 -3.60 -2.50
CA GLU A 150 23.92 -4.72 -3.11
C GLU A 150 24.06 -4.57 -4.62
N PHE A 151 23.04 -3.99 -5.28
CA PHE A 151 22.98 -3.89 -6.73
C PHE A 151 24.22 -3.24 -7.33
N ALA A 152 24.76 -2.18 -6.72
CA ALA A 152 25.94 -1.48 -7.21
C ALA A 152 27.20 -2.37 -7.31
N ASN A 153 27.25 -3.46 -6.54
CA ASN A 153 28.36 -4.42 -6.52
C ASN A 153 28.07 -5.72 -7.31
N SER A 154 26.85 -5.88 -7.81
CA SER A 154 26.42 -7.08 -8.53
C SER A 154 27.08 -7.22 -9.91
N ASP A 155 27.20 -8.46 -10.40
CA ASP A 155 27.67 -8.70 -11.77
C ASP A 155 26.71 -8.14 -12.81
N LEU A 156 25.40 -8.18 -12.55
CA LEU A 156 24.40 -7.54 -13.41
C LEU A 156 24.74 -6.07 -13.63
N TYR A 157 25.05 -5.32 -12.57
CA TYR A 157 25.41 -3.90 -12.67
C TYR A 157 26.62 -3.66 -13.58
N LYS A 158 27.63 -4.55 -13.56
CA LYS A 158 28.80 -4.44 -14.44
C LYS A 158 28.44 -4.55 -15.92
N THR A 159 27.41 -5.34 -16.26
CA THR A 159 26.93 -5.51 -17.64
C THR A 159 26.08 -4.35 -18.15
N LEU A 160 25.69 -3.42 -17.28
CA LEU A 160 24.83 -2.30 -17.65
C LEU A 160 25.63 -1.10 -18.17
N ASN A 161 25.14 -0.47 -19.23
CA ASN A 161 25.65 0.82 -19.67
C ASN A 161 25.17 1.97 -18.75
N THR A 162 25.69 3.18 -18.96
CA THR A 162 25.38 4.35 -18.12
C THR A 162 23.89 4.69 -18.06
N ASN A 163 23.17 4.60 -19.18
CA ASN A 163 21.74 4.90 -19.24
C ASN A 163 20.91 3.86 -18.48
N GLU A 164 21.28 2.58 -18.60
CA GLU A 164 20.67 1.46 -17.88
C GLU A 164 20.91 1.58 -16.38
N LYS A 165 22.14 1.86 -15.95
CA LYS A 165 22.47 2.10 -14.53
C LYS A 165 21.67 3.27 -13.95
N THR A 166 21.57 4.35 -14.71
CA THR A 166 20.81 5.55 -14.30
C THR A 166 19.33 5.23 -14.14
N LEU A 167 18.72 4.54 -15.12
CA LEU A 167 17.32 4.15 -15.03
C LEU A 167 17.08 3.14 -13.89
N ALA A 168 17.96 2.17 -13.70
CA ALA A 168 17.88 1.20 -12.61
C ALA A 168 17.89 1.88 -11.24
N ASN A 169 18.77 2.86 -11.03
CA ASN A 169 18.82 3.65 -9.80
C ASN A 169 17.53 4.46 -9.57
N ILE A 170 16.95 5.03 -10.64
CA ILE A 170 15.65 5.71 -10.57
C ILE A 170 14.56 4.72 -10.15
N MET A 171 14.55 3.52 -10.72
CA MET A 171 13.54 2.51 -10.41
C MET A 171 13.60 2.04 -8.96
N PHE A 172 14.79 1.75 -8.41
CA PHE A 172 14.93 1.41 -6.99
C PHE A 172 14.41 2.52 -6.08
N LYS A 173 14.86 3.76 -6.30
CA LYS A 173 14.41 4.91 -5.52
C LYS A 173 12.90 5.08 -5.62
N SER A 174 12.34 4.95 -6.82
CA SER A 174 10.90 5.06 -7.04
C SER A 174 10.13 3.96 -6.32
N ALA A 175 10.56 2.70 -6.38
CA ALA A 175 9.90 1.59 -5.68
C ALA A 175 9.88 1.81 -4.17
N ILE A 176 11.04 2.16 -3.58
CA ILE A 176 11.18 2.42 -2.15
C ILE A 176 10.32 3.61 -1.72
N LYS A 177 10.36 4.73 -2.47
CA LYS A 177 9.48 5.89 -2.24
C LYS A 177 8.00 5.51 -2.33
N THR A 178 7.64 4.66 -3.29
CA THR A 178 6.25 4.24 -3.53
C THR A 178 5.69 3.52 -2.32
N ILE A 179 6.40 2.50 -1.83
CA ILE A 179 5.95 1.74 -0.66
C ILE A 179 5.81 2.65 0.55
N ALA A 180 6.85 3.41 0.88
CA ALA A 180 6.84 4.28 2.05
C ALA A 180 5.72 5.34 2.00
N LEU A 181 5.49 5.93 0.82
CA LEU A 181 4.44 6.92 0.65
C LEU A 181 3.04 6.30 0.68
N THR A 182 2.87 5.16 0.01
CA THR A 182 1.62 4.40 -0.01
C THR A 182 1.21 4.01 1.39
N GLU A 183 2.14 3.49 2.17
CA GLU A 183 1.91 3.14 3.56
C GLU A 183 1.50 4.36 4.38
N ALA A 184 2.31 5.42 4.37
CA ALA A 184 2.09 6.57 5.25
C ALA A 184 0.78 7.31 4.92
N SER A 185 0.41 7.43 3.65
CA SER A 185 -0.73 8.26 3.23
C SER A 185 -2.04 7.50 3.01
N TRP A 186 -2.00 6.16 2.96
CA TRP A 186 -3.18 5.30 2.76
C TRP A 186 -3.28 4.17 3.80
N THR A 187 -2.63 4.28 4.96
CA THR A 187 -2.60 3.21 5.99
C THR A 187 -3.99 2.65 6.27
N LYS A 188 -4.96 3.53 6.59
CA LYS A 188 -6.34 3.14 6.94
C LYS A 188 -7.05 2.39 5.81
N GLN A 189 -6.83 2.82 4.56
CA GLN A 189 -7.46 2.22 3.40
C GLN A 189 -6.82 0.86 3.08
N ILE A 190 -5.50 0.74 3.18
CA ILE A 190 -4.77 -0.52 3.00
C ILE A 190 -5.18 -1.51 4.08
N GLU A 191 -5.28 -1.09 5.33
CA GLU A 191 -5.79 -1.91 6.43
C GLU A 191 -7.22 -2.39 6.14
N SER A 192 -8.12 -1.50 5.69
CA SER A 192 -9.47 -1.90 5.28
C SER A 192 -9.47 -2.95 4.17
N LEU A 193 -8.57 -2.85 3.19
CA LEU A 193 -8.43 -3.85 2.13
C LEU A 193 -7.88 -5.18 2.67
N ARG A 194 -6.86 -5.16 3.54
CA ARG A 194 -6.33 -6.35 4.21
C ARG A 194 -7.43 -7.07 4.99
N LEU A 195 -8.23 -6.33 5.75
CA LEU A 195 -9.39 -6.84 6.48
C LEU A 195 -10.39 -7.51 5.53
N LYS A 196 -10.78 -6.83 4.45
CA LYS A 196 -11.69 -7.38 3.43
C LYS A 196 -11.17 -8.65 2.77
N LYS A 197 -9.85 -8.82 2.57
CA LYS A 197 -9.27 -10.07 2.06
C LYS A 197 -9.45 -11.22 3.06
N LEU A 198 -9.31 -10.92 4.35
CA LEU A 198 -9.37 -11.90 5.43
C LEU A 198 -10.79 -12.34 5.79
N THR A 199 -11.78 -11.45 5.72
CA THR A 199 -13.18 -11.78 6.03
C THR A 199 -13.86 -12.62 4.95
N ASN A 200 -13.25 -12.64 3.77
CA ASN A 200 -13.88 -13.07 2.53
C ASN A 200 -13.15 -14.32 1.99
N LYS A 201 -11.90 -14.57 2.44
CA LYS A 201 -11.27 -15.89 2.36
C LYS A 201 -11.93 -16.79 3.41
N ASP A 202 -12.44 -17.95 3.01
CA ASP A 202 -12.92 -18.97 3.94
C ASP A 202 -11.85 -19.15 5.03
N LEU A 203 -12.20 -18.83 6.28
CA LEU A 203 -11.29 -18.90 7.43
C LEU A 203 -10.76 -20.32 7.72
N LYS A 204 -11.19 -21.28 6.91
CA LYS A 204 -10.78 -22.68 6.85
C LYS A 204 -9.37 -22.88 6.29
N ASP A 205 -8.85 -21.93 5.49
CA ASP A 205 -7.57 -22.10 4.77
C ASP A 205 -6.35 -21.47 5.45
N ILE A 206 -6.55 -20.78 6.58
CA ILE A 206 -5.42 -20.31 7.38
C ILE A 206 -4.97 -21.51 8.22
N LYS A 207 -3.71 -21.96 8.06
CA LYS A 207 -3.08 -22.90 8.98
C LYS A 207 -2.47 -22.09 10.11
N PHE A 208 -3.01 -22.23 11.30
CA PHE A 208 -2.56 -21.45 12.41
C PHE A 208 -1.68 -22.29 13.33
N THR A 209 -0.53 -21.74 13.70
CA THR A 209 0.40 -22.34 14.65
C THR A 209 -0.12 -22.04 16.05
N ASN A 210 -0.66 -23.06 16.72
CA ASN A 210 -1.20 -22.95 18.07
C ASN A 210 -0.09 -22.50 19.04
N SER A 211 -0.16 -21.26 19.54
CA SER A 211 0.32 -20.96 20.88
C SER A 211 -0.90 -20.85 21.79
N THR A 212 -1.19 -21.94 22.49
CA THR A 212 -2.22 -21.96 23.53
C THR A 212 -1.83 -20.97 24.62
N ASN A 213 -2.70 -20.00 24.91
CA ASN A 213 -3.11 -19.72 26.29
C ASN A 213 -4.37 -18.83 26.37
N THR A 214 -5.41 -19.45 26.94
CA THR A 214 -6.39 -18.90 27.90
C THR A 214 -7.48 -17.93 27.44
N LEU A 215 -8.20 -18.23 26.35
CA LEU A 215 -9.64 -17.93 26.29
C LEU A 215 -10.38 -19.19 25.76
N PRO A 216 -11.40 -19.71 26.45
CA PRO A 216 -12.10 -20.91 26.01
C PRO A 216 -12.89 -20.63 24.71
N ASN A 217 -12.65 -21.43 23.67
CA ASN A 217 -13.27 -21.31 22.32
C ASN A 217 -12.82 -20.09 21.52
N THR A 218 -11.61 -19.60 21.78
CA THR A 218 -11.08 -18.41 21.10
C THR A 218 -9.70 -18.71 20.55
N ARG A 219 -9.52 -18.42 19.26
CA ARG A 219 -8.26 -18.56 18.55
C ARG A 219 -7.57 -17.21 18.47
N LEU A 220 -6.28 -17.16 18.78
CA LEU A 220 -5.46 -15.95 18.66
C LEU A 220 -4.32 -16.21 17.68
N ASP A 221 -4.24 -15.38 16.64
CA ASP A 221 -3.29 -15.53 15.55
C ASP A 221 -2.51 -14.24 15.35
N PHE A 222 -1.20 -14.33 15.19
CA PHE A 222 -0.32 -13.17 15.05
C PHE A 222 0.22 -13.03 13.64
N PHE A 223 0.38 -11.79 13.17
CA PHE A 223 1.03 -11.47 11.90
C PHE A 223 1.79 -10.15 12.01
N LYS A 224 2.85 -9.98 11.22
CA LYS A 224 3.67 -8.77 11.21
C LYS A 224 3.21 -7.80 10.13
N GLY A 225 3.13 -6.52 10.45
CA GLY A 225 3.13 -5.43 9.45
C GLY A 225 4.45 -4.67 9.46
N ILE A 226 4.46 -3.50 8.81
CA ILE A 226 5.67 -2.68 8.66
C ILE A 226 5.95 -1.96 9.98
N GLU A 227 7.20 -1.56 10.20
CA GLU A 227 7.79 -1.18 11.50
C GLU A 227 7.88 -2.32 12.51
N ASN A 228 7.79 -3.58 12.06
CA ASN A 228 7.80 -4.75 12.94
C ASN A 228 6.58 -4.76 13.89
N GLN A 229 5.51 -4.03 13.54
CA GLN A 229 4.30 -3.98 14.33
C GLN A 229 3.59 -5.34 14.28
N THR A 230 3.34 -5.92 15.45
CA THR A 230 2.60 -7.18 15.57
C THR A 230 1.11 -6.87 15.58
N TYR A 231 0.39 -7.47 14.64
CA TYR A 231 -1.06 -7.53 14.63
C TYR A 231 -1.52 -8.86 15.17
N PHE A 232 -2.73 -8.88 15.72
CA PHE A 232 -3.38 -10.10 16.15
C PHE A 232 -4.78 -10.19 15.55
N LYS A 233 -5.22 -11.42 15.31
CA LYS A 233 -6.60 -11.77 15.02
C LYS A 233 -7.11 -12.67 16.14
N LEU A 234 -8.19 -12.26 16.78
CA LEU A 234 -8.93 -13.11 17.70
C LEU A 234 -10.17 -13.63 16.98
N THR A 235 -10.45 -14.92 17.03
CA THR A 235 -11.68 -15.51 16.49
C THR A 235 -12.40 -16.26 17.60
N ASP A 236 -13.65 -15.90 17.89
CA ASP A 236 -14.52 -16.66 18.80
C ASP A 236 -15.37 -17.63 17.99
N ASP A 237 -15.11 -18.92 18.17
CA ASP A 237 -15.73 -20.01 17.42
C ASP A 237 -17.22 -20.19 17.77
N LYS A 238 -17.70 -19.64 18.89
CA LYS A 238 -19.11 -19.70 19.31
C LYS A 238 -19.88 -18.46 18.95
N ALA A 239 -19.23 -17.30 19.01
CA ALA A 239 -19.88 -16.02 18.76
C ALA A 239 -19.86 -15.63 17.28
N GLU A 240 -19.18 -16.40 16.41
CA GLU A 240 -18.93 -16.04 15.01
C GLU A 240 -18.44 -14.60 14.88
N THR A 241 -17.52 -14.22 15.77
CA THR A 241 -16.90 -12.90 15.76
C THR A 241 -15.41 -13.05 15.56
N SER A 242 -14.83 -12.16 14.76
CA SER A 242 -13.40 -11.99 14.71
C SER A 242 -13.04 -10.54 15.00
N CYS A 243 -12.04 -10.31 15.85
CA CYS A 243 -11.45 -9.00 16.00
C CYS A 243 -10.02 -9.00 15.49
N ILE A 244 -9.62 -7.87 14.92
CA ILE A 244 -8.24 -7.63 14.51
C ILE A 244 -7.76 -6.41 15.28
N GLY A 245 -6.56 -6.53 15.82
CA GLY A 245 -5.94 -5.46 16.57
C GLY A 245 -4.44 -5.43 16.38
N THR A 246 -3.81 -4.51 17.08
CA THR A 246 -2.37 -4.29 17.09
C THR A 246 -1.88 -4.09 18.52
N PHE A 247 -0.57 -4.14 18.72
CA PHE A 247 0.07 -3.72 19.96
C PHE A 247 0.51 -2.25 19.85
N GLU A 248 0.08 -1.44 20.81
CA GLU A 248 0.52 -0.05 20.98
C GLU A 248 0.87 0.17 22.45
N ASN A 249 2.13 0.53 22.76
CA ASN A 249 2.62 0.74 24.13
C ASN A 249 2.35 -0.44 25.08
N GLU A 250 2.68 -1.66 24.65
CA GLU A 250 2.43 -2.92 25.38
C GLU A 250 0.94 -3.21 25.65
N LYS A 251 0.03 -2.50 24.97
CA LYS A 251 -1.41 -2.71 25.09
C LYS A 251 -2.01 -3.21 23.78
N PHE A 252 -2.97 -4.12 23.91
CA PHE A 252 -3.85 -4.52 22.82
C PHE A 252 -4.75 -3.33 22.47
N LYS A 253 -4.73 -2.96 21.20
CA LYS A 253 -5.65 -2.00 20.60
C LYS A 253 -6.49 -2.71 19.57
N ILE A 254 -7.80 -2.76 19.77
CA ILE A 254 -8.69 -3.36 18.79
C ILE A 254 -8.89 -2.34 17.67
N LEU A 255 -8.51 -2.73 16.46
CA LEU A 255 -8.71 -1.91 15.27
C LEU A 255 -10.08 -2.17 14.66
N TYR A 256 -10.58 -3.41 14.77
CA TYR A 256 -11.81 -3.83 14.14
C TYR A 256 -12.43 -5.05 14.82
N ILE A 257 -13.77 -5.13 14.86
CA ILE A 257 -14.54 -6.32 15.22
C ILE A 257 -15.54 -6.57 14.09
N GLY A 258 -15.49 -7.75 13.47
CA GLY A 258 -16.45 -8.19 12.47
C GLY A 258 -17.24 -9.39 12.97
N LEU A 259 -18.56 -9.33 12.83
CA LEU A 259 -19.41 -10.53 12.79
C LEU A 259 -19.25 -11.21 11.44
N PHE A 260 -19.37 -12.55 11.41
CA PHE A 260 -19.50 -13.29 10.15
C PHE A 260 -20.79 -12.93 9.38
N GLU A 261 -21.79 -12.33 10.03
CA GLU A 261 -23.02 -11.85 9.39
C GLU A 261 -23.16 -10.32 9.50
N GLU A 262 -23.67 -9.70 8.43
CA GLU A 262 -23.82 -8.25 8.17
C GLU A 262 -24.73 -7.49 9.16
N LYS A 263 -24.49 -7.56 10.47
CA LYS A 263 -25.17 -6.74 11.48
C LYS A 263 -24.23 -5.68 12.07
N PRO A 264 -24.67 -4.42 12.19
CA PRO A 264 -23.89 -3.39 12.87
C PRO A 264 -23.72 -3.76 14.35
N TYR A 265 -22.48 -3.70 14.85
CA TYR A 265 -22.13 -4.19 16.19
C TYR A 265 -22.27 -3.13 17.31
N ASP A 266 -22.51 -3.63 18.52
CA ASP A 266 -22.64 -2.85 19.76
C ASP A 266 -21.25 -2.50 20.33
N TYR A 267 -20.91 -1.21 20.26
CA TYR A 267 -19.66 -0.63 20.75
C TYR A 267 -19.43 -0.80 22.26
N LYS A 268 -20.45 -1.18 23.06
CA LYS A 268 -20.32 -1.35 24.51
C LYS A 268 -19.41 -2.51 24.93
N ASN A 269 -19.17 -3.49 24.06
CA ASN A 269 -18.35 -4.67 24.40
C ASN A 269 -16.88 -4.54 24.03
N ILE A 270 -16.49 -3.52 23.24
CA ILE A 270 -15.10 -3.33 22.79
C ILE A 270 -14.16 -3.09 23.98
N SER A 271 -14.54 -2.19 24.88
CA SER A 271 -13.74 -1.86 26.07
C SER A 271 -13.54 -3.05 27.01
N LYS A 272 -14.54 -3.93 27.11
CA LYS A 272 -14.45 -5.17 27.89
C LYS A 272 -13.51 -6.18 27.24
N LEU A 273 -13.57 -6.31 25.91
CA LEU A 273 -12.68 -7.20 25.16
C LEU A 273 -11.23 -6.69 25.18
N GLU A 274 -11.00 -5.40 24.98
CA GLU A 274 -9.68 -4.77 25.11
C GLU A 274 -9.12 -4.98 26.52
N LYS A 275 -9.94 -4.82 27.55
CA LYS A 275 -9.52 -5.10 28.93
C LYS A 275 -9.14 -6.57 29.11
N SER A 276 -9.96 -7.51 28.65
CA SER A 276 -9.67 -8.96 28.75
C SER A 276 -8.42 -9.37 27.96
N LEU A 277 -8.14 -8.73 26.82
CA LEU A 277 -6.92 -8.93 26.04
C LEU A 277 -5.70 -8.33 26.75
N ASN A 278 -5.82 -7.13 27.33
CA ASN A 278 -4.75 -6.52 28.12
C ASN A 278 -4.45 -7.29 29.42
N ASP A 279 -5.44 -7.98 29.99
CA ASP A 279 -5.28 -8.83 31.17
C ASP A 279 -4.62 -10.19 30.83
N LEU A 280 -4.60 -10.59 29.55
CA LEU A 280 -3.84 -11.75 29.08
C LEU A 280 -2.35 -11.44 29.11
N LYS A 281 -1.62 -12.05 30.06
CA LYS A 281 -0.16 -12.00 30.14
C LYS A 281 0.47 -12.79 28.99
N ILE A 282 0.47 -12.22 27.80
CA ILE A 282 1.20 -12.75 26.65
C ILE A 282 2.62 -12.18 26.72
N LYS A 283 3.60 -13.04 27.02
CA LYS A 283 5.01 -12.71 26.79
C LYS A 283 5.24 -12.81 25.28
N LEU A 284 5.46 -11.66 24.63
CA LEU A 284 5.98 -11.59 23.26
C LEU A 284 7.41 -12.13 23.19
#